data_AF-A0A0C3P8J4-F1
#
_entry.id   AF-A0A0C3P8J4-F1
#
_cell.length_a   1.000
_cell.length_b   1.000
_cell.length_c   1.000
_cell.angle_alpha   90.00
_cell.angle_beta   90.00
_cell.angle_gamma   90.00
#
_symmetry.space_group_name_H-M   'P 1'
#
loop_
_entity.id
_entity.type
_entity.pdbx_description
1 polymer ?
#
loop_
_entity_poly.entity_id
_entity_poly.type
_entity_poly.pdbx_seq_one_letter_code
_entity_poly.pdbx_strand_id
1 'polypeptide(L)'
;MATQKSLANYEAKLEVLEKDLLHGVADMTSLNIQIAECHQKDIGLGDDSDGLLSPWLADEKVRSGIRSLLELRHCEEEERCLLQERRALTEWFSEEWGCVQKTRQSADVDLAYELDCRALRLAGLCILWKRQLRGYPGTPNENWGASDEELHSMVQGGHVIYIDGDNEERFDGLESEGEEDEDEVMDDELLCVAEEFALADEYHQQSDMPLEEFCWGEEWENDLLDMDPPSSPRKRVQYR
;
A
#
# COMPACT_ATOMS: atom_id res chain seq x y z
N MET A 1 13.18 -27.52 -7.47
CA MET A 1 11.97 -27.70 -8.32
C MET A 1 10.74 -27.43 -7.47
N ALA A 2 10.26 -26.19 -7.44
CA ALA A 2 8.96 -25.90 -6.83
C ALA A 2 7.88 -26.62 -7.64
N THR A 3 7.02 -27.39 -6.97
CA THR A 3 5.95 -28.11 -7.64
C THR A 3 4.92 -27.11 -8.17
N GLN A 4 4.30 -27.38 -9.30
CA GLN A 4 3.28 -26.52 -9.91
C GLN A 4 2.13 -26.15 -8.93
N LYS A 5 1.87 -27.03 -7.95
CA LYS A 5 0.95 -26.79 -6.83
C LYS A 5 1.41 -25.74 -5.82
N SER A 6 2.72 -25.60 -5.62
CA SER A 6 3.30 -24.56 -4.77
C SER A 6 3.09 -23.19 -5.38
N LEU A 7 3.28 -23.07 -6.69
CA LEU A 7 3.19 -21.79 -7.42
C LEU A 7 1.75 -21.27 -7.42
N ALA A 8 0.78 -22.14 -7.72
CA ALA A 8 -0.64 -21.83 -7.64
C ALA A 8 -1.12 -21.42 -6.22
N ASN A 9 -0.47 -21.92 -5.17
CA ASN A 9 -0.78 -21.54 -3.78
C ASN A 9 -0.24 -20.14 -3.45
N TYR A 10 0.93 -19.78 -3.99
CA TYR A 10 1.46 -18.42 -3.84
C TYR A 10 0.66 -17.40 -4.64
N GLU A 11 0.24 -17.73 -5.85
CA GLU A 11 -0.65 -16.88 -6.67
C GLU A 11 -1.98 -16.61 -5.95
N ALA A 12 -2.63 -17.65 -5.41
CA ALA A 12 -3.87 -17.49 -4.65
C ALA A 12 -3.69 -16.63 -3.38
N LYS A 13 -2.54 -16.71 -2.71
CA LYS A 13 -2.23 -15.87 -1.54
C LYS A 13 -1.95 -14.42 -1.94
N LEU A 14 -1.32 -14.20 -3.09
CA LEU A 14 -1.07 -12.87 -3.62
C LEU A 14 -2.37 -12.18 -4.03
N GLU A 15 -3.30 -12.88 -4.68
CA GLU A 15 -4.62 -12.33 -5.01
C GLU A 15 -5.43 -11.94 -3.76
N VAL A 16 -5.33 -12.73 -2.68
CA VAL A 16 -6.00 -12.41 -1.42
C VAL A 16 -5.37 -11.18 -0.77
N LEU A 17 -4.04 -11.10 -0.72
CA LEU A 17 -3.33 -9.93 -0.20
C LEU A 17 -3.59 -8.68 -1.04
N GLU A 18 -3.64 -8.80 -2.36
CA GLU A 18 -3.95 -7.69 -3.26
C GLU A 18 -5.39 -7.21 -3.06
N LYS A 19 -6.35 -8.13 -2.90
CA LYS A 19 -7.73 -7.79 -2.55
C LYS A 19 -7.82 -7.12 -1.18
N ASP A 20 -7.13 -7.62 -0.17
CA ASP A 20 -7.15 -7.05 1.18
C ASP A 20 -6.49 -5.66 1.20
N LEU A 21 -5.44 -5.45 0.41
CA LEU A 21 -4.75 -4.17 0.28
C LEU A 21 -5.60 -3.17 -0.52
N LEU A 22 -6.27 -3.60 -1.59
CA LEU A 22 -7.24 -2.80 -2.34
C LEU A 22 -8.48 -2.46 -1.50
N HIS A 23 -8.99 -3.39 -0.67
CA HIS A 23 -10.08 -3.12 0.26
C HIS A 23 -9.64 -2.17 1.37
N GLY A 24 -8.43 -2.33 1.92
CA GLY A 24 -7.87 -1.39 2.90
C GLY A 24 -7.68 0.02 2.34
N VAL A 25 -7.23 0.14 1.08
CA VAL A 25 -7.12 1.43 0.37
C VAL A 25 -8.50 2.00 0.03
N ALA A 26 -9.47 1.16 -0.34
CA ALA A 26 -10.87 1.56 -0.55
C ALA A 26 -11.53 2.02 0.76
N ASP A 27 -11.24 1.38 1.89
CA ASP A 27 -11.74 1.77 3.21
C ASP A 27 -11.09 3.06 3.68
N MET A 28 -9.78 3.25 3.46
CA MET A 28 -9.08 4.50 3.74
C MET A 28 -9.59 5.67 2.87
N THR A 29 -9.85 5.43 1.59
CA THR A 29 -10.44 6.45 0.70
C THR A 29 -11.91 6.72 1.03
N SER A 30 -12.69 5.69 1.39
CA SER A 30 -14.07 5.83 1.88
C SER A 30 -14.14 6.61 3.20
N LEU A 31 -13.21 6.37 4.13
CA LEU A 31 -13.08 7.14 5.37
C LEU A 31 -12.66 8.59 5.08
N ASN A 32 -11.73 8.83 4.16
CA ASN A 32 -11.35 10.18 3.75
C ASN A 32 -12.50 10.94 3.07
N ILE A 33 -13.30 10.25 2.24
CA ILE A 33 -14.53 10.80 1.63
C ILE A 33 -15.57 11.09 2.72
N GLN A 34 -15.78 10.19 3.68
CA GLN A 34 -16.71 10.39 4.80
C GLN A 34 -16.30 11.57 5.70
N ILE A 35 -15.00 11.76 5.95
CA ILE A 35 -14.47 12.90 6.72
C ILE A 35 -14.64 14.20 5.93
N ALA A 36 -14.36 14.21 4.62
CA ALA A 36 -14.57 15.37 3.76
C ALA A 36 -16.06 15.75 3.64
N GLU A 37 -16.96 14.76 3.51
CA GLU A 37 -18.40 14.97 3.45
C GLU A 37 -19.01 15.39 4.81
N CYS A 38 -18.42 14.98 5.93
CA CYS A 38 -18.87 15.39 7.27
C CYS A 38 -18.51 16.86 7.56
N HIS A 39 -17.38 17.35 7.03
CA HIS A 39 -16.99 18.77 7.14
C HIS A 39 -17.79 19.71 6.23
N GLN A 40 -18.33 19.22 5.10
CA GLN A 40 -19.10 20.04 4.15
C GLN A 40 -20.61 20.10 4.47
N LYS A 41 -21.11 19.32 5.44
CA LYS A 41 -22.49 19.46 5.95
C LYS A 41 -22.58 20.55 7.03
N ASP A 42 -22.19 21.76 6.68
CA ASP A 42 -22.63 22.95 7.40
C ASP A 42 -24.06 23.30 6.95
N ILE A 43 -25.01 23.15 7.87
CA ILE A 43 -26.11 24.09 8.16
C ILE A 43 -26.91 24.55 6.92
N GLY A 44 -27.96 23.82 6.58
CA GLY A 44 -28.88 24.26 5.54
C GLY A 44 -30.09 23.36 5.30
N LEU A 45 -30.76 22.88 6.36
CA LEU A 45 -32.06 22.22 6.20
C LEU A 45 -33.17 23.13 6.75
N GLY A 46 -33.81 23.84 5.81
CA GLY A 46 -35.20 24.33 5.91
C GLY A 46 -35.45 25.56 6.79
N ASP A 47 -35.78 26.66 6.14
CA ASP A 47 -36.14 27.99 6.68
C ASP A 47 -37.49 28.04 7.45
N ASP A 48 -37.95 26.95 8.08
CA ASP A 48 -39.33 26.89 8.61
C ASP A 48 -39.48 26.35 10.05
N SER A 49 -38.46 26.44 10.88
CA SER A 49 -38.65 26.30 12.33
C SER A 49 -37.81 27.30 13.10
N ASP A 50 -38.46 28.14 13.91
CA ASP A 50 -37.87 29.09 14.85
C ASP A 50 -36.44 28.70 15.30
N GLY A 51 -35.47 29.27 14.59
CA GLY A 51 -34.11 28.76 14.42
C GLY A 51 -33.18 28.98 15.60
N LEU A 52 -33.47 28.33 16.73
CA LEU A 52 -32.51 28.22 17.83
C LEU A 52 -31.72 26.92 17.65
N LEU A 53 -30.44 27.07 17.29
CA LEU A 53 -29.45 25.98 17.37
C LEU A 53 -29.57 25.32 18.75
N SER A 54 -29.48 23.99 18.79
CA SER A 54 -29.47 23.27 20.07
C SER A 54 -28.43 23.90 21.00
N PRO A 55 -28.72 24.11 22.29
CA PRO A 55 -27.84 24.88 23.18
C PRO A 55 -26.38 24.39 23.24
N TRP A 56 -26.15 23.09 23.02
CA TRP A 56 -24.81 22.47 22.97
C TRP A 56 -24.06 22.74 21.66
N LEU A 57 -24.78 23.07 20.58
CA LEU A 57 -24.23 23.45 19.27
C LEU A 57 -24.05 24.97 19.15
N ALA A 58 -24.79 25.75 19.94
CA ALA A 58 -24.65 27.20 20.02
C ALA A 58 -23.48 27.65 20.91
N ASP A 59 -23.08 26.83 21.89
CA ASP A 59 -21.96 27.13 22.80
C ASP A 59 -20.61 26.68 22.20
N GLU A 60 -19.77 27.66 21.84
CA GLU A 60 -18.44 27.41 21.29
C GLU A 60 -17.53 26.61 22.25
N LYS A 61 -17.71 26.76 23.58
CA LYS A 61 -16.94 25.96 24.54
C LYS A 61 -17.33 24.48 24.48
N VAL A 62 -18.63 24.21 24.31
CA VAL A 62 -19.12 22.85 24.16
C VAL A 62 -18.64 22.25 22.84
N ARG A 63 -18.73 22.99 21.73
CA ARG A 63 -18.20 22.55 20.43
C ARG A 63 -16.69 22.31 20.47
N SER A 64 -15.94 23.23 21.07
CA SER A 64 -14.48 23.06 21.24
C SER A 64 -14.19 21.83 22.10
N GLY A 65 -14.92 21.61 23.19
CA GLY A 65 -14.76 20.43 24.03
C GLY A 65 -15.03 19.12 23.28
N ILE A 66 -16.09 19.09 22.46
CA ILE A 66 -16.41 17.93 21.60
C ILE A 66 -15.28 17.70 20.59
N ARG A 67 -14.80 18.75 19.90
CA ARG A 67 -13.69 18.64 18.95
C ARG A 67 -12.42 18.11 19.62
N SER A 68 -12.03 18.67 20.76
CA SER A 68 -10.86 18.20 21.50
C SER A 68 -10.99 16.75 21.96
N LEU A 69 -12.20 16.31 22.36
CA LEU A 69 -12.43 14.92 22.73
C LEU A 69 -12.31 13.98 21.53
N LEU A 70 -12.87 14.35 20.37
CA LEU A 70 -12.78 13.55 19.16
C LEU A 70 -11.33 13.48 18.64
N GLU A 71 -10.61 14.60 18.66
CA GLU A 71 -9.18 14.66 18.30
C GLU A 71 -8.36 13.72 19.19
N LEU A 72 -8.58 13.77 20.51
CA LEU A 72 -7.91 12.87 21.44
C LEU A 72 -8.17 11.40 21.09
N ARG A 73 -9.43 11.04 20.82
CA ARG A 73 -9.80 9.66 20.41
C ARG A 73 -9.17 9.26 19.09
N HIS A 74 -9.08 10.18 18.14
CA HIS A 74 -8.44 9.93 16.87
C HIS A 74 -6.94 9.71 17.04
N CYS A 75 -6.25 10.52 17.85
CA CYS A 75 -4.84 10.30 18.17
C CYS A 75 -4.60 8.96 18.87
N GLU A 76 -5.45 8.58 19.83
CA GLU A 76 -5.37 7.28 20.52
C GLU A 76 -5.53 6.10 19.53
N GLU A 77 -6.45 6.24 18.56
CA GLU A 77 -6.67 5.24 17.53
C GLU A 77 -5.49 5.15 16.57
N GLU A 78 -5.01 6.29 16.08
CA GLU A 78 -3.88 6.38 15.16
C GLU A 78 -2.61 5.79 15.80
N GLU A 79 -2.34 6.10 17.07
CA GLU A 79 -1.22 5.49 17.81
C GLU A 79 -1.33 3.97 17.86
N ARG A 80 -2.55 3.44 18.07
CA ARG A 80 -2.80 2.00 18.08
C ARG A 80 -2.57 1.38 16.70
N CYS A 81 -3.05 2.02 15.63
CA CYS A 81 -2.85 1.59 14.25
C CYS A 81 -1.36 1.56 13.90
N LEU A 82 -0.63 2.64 14.18
CA LEU A 82 0.82 2.74 13.92
C LEU A 82 1.62 1.65 14.65
N LEU A 83 1.26 1.32 15.89
CA LEU A 83 1.89 0.24 16.63
C LEU A 83 1.62 -1.13 16.00
N GLN A 84 0.41 -1.34 15.45
CA GLN A 84 0.06 -2.58 14.75
C GLN A 84 0.79 -2.69 13.41
N GLU A 85 0.83 -1.61 12.63
CA GLU A 85 1.58 -1.55 11.37
C GLU A 85 3.07 -1.77 11.58
N ARG A 86 3.67 -1.14 12.59
CA ARG A 86 5.07 -1.37 12.95
C ARG A 86 5.37 -2.84 13.25
N ARG A 87 4.48 -3.52 13.97
CA ARG A 87 4.62 -4.97 14.23
C ARG A 87 4.54 -5.76 12.94
N ALA A 88 3.54 -5.49 12.09
CA ALA A 88 3.40 -6.15 10.81
C ALA A 88 4.64 -5.96 9.92
N LEU A 89 5.19 -4.74 9.85
CA LEU A 89 6.42 -4.43 9.11
C LEU A 89 7.63 -5.20 9.65
N THR A 90 7.77 -5.25 10.99
CA THR A 90 8.89 -5.97 11.63
C THR A 90 8.79 -7.47 11.37
N GLU A 91 7.60 -8.05 11.55
CA GLU A 91 7.33 -9.47 11.32
C GLU A 91 7.60 -9.83 9.86
N TRP A 92 6.98 -9.11 8.93
CA TRP A 92 7.18 -9.29 7.49
C TRP A 92 8.65 -9.22 7.11
N PHE A 93 9.36 -8.19 7.56
CA PHE A 93 10.77 -8.03 7.24
C PHE A 93 11.62 -9.17 7.80
N SER A 94 11.38 -9.58 9.05
CA SER A 94 12.15 -10.66 9.68
C SER A 94 11.96 -12.00 8.97
N GLU A 95 10.74 -12.29 8.50
CA GLU A 95 10.42 -13.49 7.73
C GLU A 95 11.06 -13.46 6.35
N GLU A 96 10.90 -12.34 5.64
CA GLU A 96 11.42 -12.15 4.29
C GLU A 96 12.96 -12.18 4.28
N TRP A 97 13.59 -11.47 5.22
CA TRP A 97 15.03 -11.51 5.43
C TRP A 97 15.52 -12.92 5.71
N GLY A 98 14.86 -13.63 6.62
CA GLY A 98 15.19 -15.01 6.95
C GLY A 98 15.07 -15.95 5.73
N CYS A 99 14.07 -15.76 4.88
CA CYS A 99 13.88 -16.51 3.63
C CYS A 99 14.99 -16.23 2.62
N VAL A 100 15.34 -14.96 2.40
CA VAL A 100 16.43 -14.58 1.49
C VAL A 100 17.76 -15.14 1.96
N GLN A 101 18.09 -15.02 3.26
CA GLN A 101 19.33 -15.55 3.83
C GLN A 101 19.44 -17.07 3.70
N LYS A 102 18.36 -17.82 4.00
CA LYS A 102 18.33 -19.28 3.84
C LYS A 102 18.49 -19.71 2.39
N THR A 103 17.80 -19.02 1.47
CA THR A 103 17.89 -19.32 0.04
C THR A 103 19.31 -19.02 -0.46
N ARG A 104 19.90 -17.91 -0.04
CA ARG A 104 21.28 -17.52 -0.40
C ARG A 104 22.31 -18.56 0.02
N GLN A 105 22.17 -19.17 1.20
CA GLN A 105 23.06 -20.24 1.67
C GLN A 105 22.98 -21.53 0.84
N SER A 106 21.88 -21.75 0.11
CA SER A 106 21.63 -22.96 -0.68
C SER A 106 21.50 -22.70 -2.18
N ALA A 107 21.77 -21.46 -2.62
CA ALA A 107 21.58 -21.02 -3.98
C ALA A 107 22.69 -21.52 -4.90
N ASP A 108 22.30 -21.78 -6.16
CA ASP A 108 23.24 -21.96 -7.26
C ASP A 108 23.84 -20.61 -7.67
N VAL A 109 24.97 -20.64 -8.38
CA VAL A 109 25.73 -19.45 -8.80
C VAL A 109 24.84 -18.47 -9.58
N ASP A 110 23.95 -19.00 -10.43
CA ASP A 110 23.03 -18.20 -11.25
C ASP A 110 21.98 -17.44 -10.41
N LEU A 111 21.57 -18.00 -9.27
CA LEU A 111 20.57 -17.38 -8.39
C LEU A 111 21.21 -16.51 -7.29
N ALA A 112 22.49 -16.73 -7.01
CA ALA A 112 23.22 -16.01 -5.96
C ALA A 112 23.22 -14.49 -6.21
N TYR A 113 23.46 -14.05 -7.46
CA TYR A 113 23.48 -12.63 -7.79
C TYR A 113 22.12 -11.94 -7.55
N GLU A 114 21.01 -12.57 -7.95
CA GLU A 114 19.68 -11.99 -7.77
C GLU A 114 19.28 -11.95 -6.29
N LEU A 115 19.66 -12.98 -5.52
CA LEU A 115 19.44 -13.00 -4.07
C LEU A 115 20.27 -11.93 -3.34
N ASP A 116 21.48 -11.66 -3.83
CA ASP A 116 22.32 -10.58 -3.30
C ASP A 116 21.68 -9.21 -3.60
N CYS A 117 21.15 -9.02 -4.80
CA CYS A 117 20.39 -7.81 -5.16
C CYS A 117 19.12 -7.65 -4.32
N ARG A 118 18.38 -8.74 -4.08
CA ARG A 118 17.20 -8.74 -3.21
C ARG A 118 17.58 -8.42 -1.76
N ALA A 119 18.65 -9.01 -1.23
CA ALA A 119 19.14 -8.72 0.11
C ALA A 119 19.55 -7.25 0.26
N LEU A 120 20.22 -6.68 -0.74
CA LEU A 120 20.59 -5.25 -0.75
C LEU A 120 19.35 -4.33 -0.72
N ARG A 121 18.35 -4.61 -1.57
CA ARG A 121 17.07 -3.86 -1.59
C ARG A 121 16.36 -3.93 -0.25
N LEU A 122 16.24 -5.13 0.33
CA LEU A 122 15.63 -5.32 1.64
C LEU A 122 16.41 -4.58 2.73
N ALA A 123 17.74 -4.62 2.70
CA ALA A 123 18.56 -3.91 3.68
C ALA A 123 18.34 -2.39 3.61
N GLY A 124 18.29 -1.82 2.41
CA GLY A 124 17.96 -0.41 2.20
C GLY A 124 16.57 -0.05 2.73
N LEU A 125 15.56 -0.87 2.44
CA LEU A 125 14.19 -0.70 2.93
C LEU A 125 14.13 -0.72 4.46
N CYS A 126 14.83 -1.66 5.10
CA CYS A 126 14.90 -1.77 6.56
C CYS A 126 15.51 -0.51 7.20
N ILE A 127 16.59 0.01 6.63
CA ILE A 127 17.23 1.25 7.12
C ILE A 127 16.26 2.43 7.00
N LEU A 128 15.56 2.55 5.87
CA LEU A 128 14.58 3.60 5.64
C LEU A 128 13.42 3.52 6.66
N TRP A 129 12.85 2.34 6.85
CA TRP A 129 11.78 2.13 7.82
C TRP A 129 12.24 2.38 9.26
N LYS A 130 13.41 1.86 9.66
CA LYS A 130 13.99 2.14 10.97
C LYS A 130 14.21 3.64 11.19
N ARG A 131 14.59 4.39 10.15
CA ARG A 131 14.74 5.84 10.20
C ARG A 131 13.39 6.53 10.44
N GLN A 132 12.35 6.17 9.68
CA GLN A 132 11.01 6.77 9.84
C GLN A 132 10.37 6.41 11.19
N LEU A 133 10.66 5.23 11.72
CA LEU A 133 10.10 4.74 12.98
C LEU A 133 10.84 5.23 14.24
N ARG A 134 11.93 6.01 14.12
CA ARG A 134 12.72 6.49 15.29
C ARG A 134 11.91 7.30 16.29
N GLY A 135 10.87 8.00 15.85
CA GLY A 135 10.00 8.81 16.70
C GLY A 135 9.01 8.01 17.54
N TYR A 136 8.81 6.72 17.22
CA TYR A 136 7.80 5.88 17.85
C TYR A 136 8.45 4.89 18.81
N PRO A 137 7.86 4.62 19.99
CA PRO A 137 8.37 3.61 20.90
C PRO A 137 8.32 2.23 20.22
N GLY A 138 9.46 1.55 20.21
CA GLY A 138 9.55 0.17 19.72
C GLY A 138 8.89 -0.82 20.67
N THR A 139 8.64 -2.02 20.17
CA THR A 139 8.22 -3.12 21.06
C THR A 139 9.46 -3.72 21.74
N PRO A 140 9.37 -4.18 23.01
CA PRO A 140 10.54 -4.68 23.74
C PRO A 140 11.21 -5.92 23.12
N ASN A 141 10.52 -6.63 22.23
CA ASN A 141 11.03 -7.80 21.51
C ASN A 141 11.16 -7.54 20.00
N GLU A 142 11.23 -6.27 19.59
CA GLU A 142 11.34 -5.91 18.18
C GLU A 142 12.67 -6.40 17.63
N ASN A 143 12.60 -7.41 16.76
CA ASN A 143 13.76 -7.96 16.08
C ASN A 143 13.50 -7.97 14.58
N TRP A 144 14.22 -7.11 13.85
CA TRP A 144 14.19 -7.06 12.40
C TRP A 144 14.97 -8.23 11.76
N GLY A 145 15.54 -9.15 12.54
CA GLY A 145 16.25 -10.34 12.04
C GLY A 145 17.67 -10.06 11.52
N ALA A 146 17.95 -8.85 11.05
CA ALA A 146 19.28 -8.36 10.66
C ALA A 146 19.85 -7.41 11.72
N SER A 147 21.16 -7.49 11.98
CA SER A 147 21.83 -6.51 12.83
C SER A 147 22.04 -5.18 12.10
N ASP A 148 22.06 -4.06 12.82
CA ASP A 148 22.28 -2.74 12.19
C ASP A 148 23.65 -2.67 11.48
N GLU A 149 24.67 -3.31 12.03
CA GLU A 149 26.00 -3.40 11.45
C GLU A 149 26.00 -4.17 10.12
N GLU A 150 25.29 -5.29 10.06
CA GLU A 150 25.13 -6.10 8.85
C GLU A 150 24.43 -5.29 7.75
N LEU A 151 23.32 -4.63 8.08
CA LEU A 151 22.57 -3.80 7.14
C LEU A 151 23.43 -2.67 6.56
N HIS A 152 24.17 -1.95 7.42
CA HIS A 152 25.05 -0.87 6.98
C HIS A 152 26.22 -1.38 6.12
N SER A 153 26.81 -2.52 6.47
CA SER A 153 27.91 -3.11 5.69
C SER A 153 27.48 -3.51 4.27
N MET A 154 26.27 -4.06 4.14
CA MET A 154 25.72 -4.46 2.84
C MET A 154 25.42 -3.25 1.97
N VAL A 155 24.80 -2.21 2.53
CA VAL A 155 24.42 -1.00 1.79
C VAL A 155 25.63 -0.11 1.47
N GLN A 156 26.70 -0.12 2.27
CA GLN A 156 27.94 0.59 1.94
C GLN A 156 28.77 -0.11 0.86
N GLY A 157 28.70 -1.45 0.81
CA GLY A 157 29.41 -2.26 -0.18
C GLY A 157 28.67 -2.45 -1.51
N GLY A 158 27.35 -2.26 -1.53
CA GLY A 158 26.52 -2.33 -2.73
C GLY A 158 26.02 -0.95 -3.13
N HIS A 159 26.08 -0.59 -4.41
CA HIS A 159 25.47 0.62 -4.92
C HIS A 159 23.94 0.47 -4.87
N VAL A 160 23.32 0.81 -3.74
CA VAL A 160 21.87 0.80 -3.60
C VAL A 160 21.33 1.97 -4.42
N ILE A 161 20.57 1.67 -5.47
CA ILE A 161 19.72 2.65 -6.15
C ILE A 161 18.74 3.14 -5.08
N TYR A 162 18.96 4.36 -4.62
CA TYR A 162 18.11 5.02 -3.64
C TYR A 162 16.67 4.94 -4.14
N ILE A 163 15.79 4.28 -3.37
CA ILE A 163 14.35 4.48 -3.50
C ILE A 163 14.11 5.88 -2.95
N ASP A 164 14.10 6.85 -3.86
CA ASP A 164 13.96 8.27 -3.55
C ASP A 164 12.63 8.50 -2.83
N GLY A 165 12.73 8.80 -1.55
CA GLY A 165 11.64 9.14 -0.66
C GLY A 165 12.13 10.32 0.16
N ASP A 166 11.81 11.51 -0.34
CA ASP A 166 12.21 12.85 0.08
C ASP A 166 13.59 13.35 -0.35
N ASN A 167 13.53 14.13 -1.42
CA ASN A 167 14.41 15.24 -1.76
C ASN A 167 14.47 16.28 -0.62
N GLU A 168 15.41 16.13 0.32
CA GLU A 168 16.00 17.26 1.03
C GLU A 168 17.51 17.05 1.19
N GLU A 169 18.25 18.05 0.72
CA GLU A 169 19.68 18.06 0.44
C GLU A 169 20.59 17.57 1.58
N ARG A 170 21.52 16.67 1.23
CA ARG A 170 22.91 16.76 1.70
C ARG A 170 23.86 16.18 0.66
N PHE A 171 24.06 16.98 -0.39
CA PHE A 171 25.25 16.94 -1.23
C PHE A 171 26.44 17.37 -0.37
N ASP A 172 27.34 16.45 -0.05
CA ASP A 172 28.69 16.82 0.34
C ASP A 172 29.69 15.69 0.02
N GLY A 173 30.43 15.91 -1.06
CA GLY A 173 31.79 15.40 -1.24
C GLY A 173 31.93 14.01 -1.84
N LEU A 174 32.12 13.96 -3.17
CA LEU A 174 33.23 13.22 -3.78
C LEU A 174 33.54 13.83 -5.15
N GLU A 175 34.56 14.71 -5.17
CA GLU A 175 35.30 15.04 -6.39
C GLU A 175 35.89 13.74 -6.94
N SER A 176 35.35 13.27 -8.06
CA SER A 176 36.00 12.31 -8.93
C SER A 176 36.33 13.02 -10.23
N GLU A 177 37.50 13.64 -10.29
CA GLU A 177 38.12 14.02 -11.57
C GLU A 177 38.44 12.73 -12.32
N GLY A 178 37.71 12.48 -13.40
CA GLY A 178 37.85 11.27 -14.21
C GLY A 178 37.09 11.41 -15.52
N GLU A 179 37.74 12.10 -16.46
CA GLU A 179 37.67 11.97 -17.92
C GLU A 179 36.30 12.04 -18.63
N GLU A 180 36.18 13.09 -19.46
CA GLU A 180 35.22 13.28 -20.54
C GLU A 180 35.12 12.01 -21.41
N ASP A 181 33.91 11.55 -21.73
CA ASP A 181 33.41 11.38 -23.11
C ASP A 181 32.15 10.48 -23.21
N GLU A 182 31.26 10.90 -24.11
CA GLU A 182 30.07 10.23 -24.67
C GLU A 182 28.78 10.20 -23.81
N ASP A 183 28.07 11.34 -23.85
CA ASP A 183 26.61 11.36 -23.73
C ASP A 183 25.98 10.50 -24.86
N GLU A 184 25.76 9.21 -24.60
CA GLU A 184 24.80 8.42 -25.38
C GLU A 184 23.40 8.94 -25.04
N VAL A 185 22.99 10.01 -25.73
CA VAL A 185 21.59 10.35 -25.91
C VAL A 185 20.95 9.14 -26.59
N MET A 186 20.29 8.30 -25.81
CA MET A 186 19.44 7.22 -26.31
C MET A 186 18.48 7.83 -27.33
N ASP A 187 18.72 7.51 -28.60
CA ASP A 187 18.00 8.05 -29.75
C ASP A 187 16.50 7.78 -29.58
N ASP A 188 15.75 8.85 -29.29
CA ASP A 188 14.29 8.87 -29.14
C ASP A 188 13.59 8.20 -30.33
N GLU A 189 14.25 8.18 -31.49
CA GLU A 189 13.80 7.55 -32.72
C GLU A 189 13.69 6.02 -32.60
N LEU A 190 14.56 5.37 -31.80
CA LEU A 190 14.55 3.92 -31.60
C LEU A 190 13.35 3.46 -30.75
N LEU A 191 12.93 4.28 -29.80
CA LEU A 191 11.75 4.00 -28.95
C LEU A 191 10.46 4.05 -29.78
N CYS A 192 10.35 5.02 -30.70
CA CYS A 192 9.20 5.13 -31.60
C CYS A 192 9.08 3.93 -32.55
N VAL A 193 10.20 3.41 -33.08
CA VAL A 193 10.19 2.24 -33.96
C VAL A 193 9.74 0.97 -33.22
N ALA A 194 10.14 0.80 -31.95
CA ALA A 194 9.71 -0.35 -31.15
C ALA A 194 8.19 -0.31 -30.85
N GLU A 195 7.64 0.88 -30.58
CA GLU A 195 6.21 1.08 -30.37
C GLU A 195 5.40 0.81 -31.65
N GLU A 196 5.87 1.31 -32.81
CA GLU A 196 5.21 1.06 -34.09
C GLU A 196 5.21 -0.44 -34.46
N PHE A 197 6.28 -1.17 -34.14
CA PHE A 197 6.35 -2.61 -34.39
C PHE A 197 5.40 -3.41 -33.48
N ALA A 198 5.26 -3.01 -32.21
CA ALA A 198 4.34 -3.65 -31.28
C ALA A 198 2.87 -3.47 -31.71
N LEU A 199 2.50 -2.27 -32.19
CA LEU A 199 1.16 -1.97 -32.68
C LEU A 199 0.83 -2.73 -33.98
N ALA A 200 1.81 -2.92 -34.86
CA ALA A 200 1.62 -3.70 -36.09
C ALA A 200 1.38 -5.19 -35.81
N ASP A 201 2.08 -5.76 -34.82
CA ASP A 201 1.94 -7.19 -34.46
C ASP A 201 0.57 -7.47 -33.80
N GLU A 202 0.05 -6.52 -33.01
CA GLU A 202 -1.27 -6.61 -32.40
C GLU A 202 -2.41 -6.60 -33.45
N TYR A 203 -2.26 -5.80 -34.52
CA TYR A 203 -3.25 -5.77 -35.61
C TYR A 203 -3.27 -7.06 -36.45
N HIS A 204 -2.12 -7.74 -36.58
CA HIS A 204 -2.05 -9.02 -37.28
C HIS A 204 -2.66 -10.17 -36.46
N GLN A 205 -2.64 -10.09 -35.13
CA GLN A 205 -3.26 -11.11 -34.26
C GLN A 205 -4.79 -11.01 -34.21
N GLN A 206 -5.37 -9.83 -34.41
CA GLN A 206 -6.84 -9.66 -34.42
C GLN A 206 -7.53 -10.11 -35.71
N SER A 207 -6.78 -10.31 -36.81
CA SER A 207 -7.34 -10.68 -38.12
C SER A 207 -7.75 -12.15 -38.25
N ASP A 208 -7.29 -13.04 -37.36
CA ASP A 208 -7.45 -14.50 -37.51
C ASP A 208 -8.37 -15.15 -36.45
N MET A 209 -9.13 -14.35 -35.69
CA MET A 209 -10.16 -14.88 -34.79
C MET A 209 -11.44 -15.23 -35.60
N PRO A 210 -11.87 -16.49 -35.65
CA PRO A 210 -13.18 -16.85 -36.20
C PRO A 210 -14.24 -16.11 -35.39
N LEU A 211 -15.18 -15.47 -36.09
CA LEU A 211 -16.38 -14.84 -35.52
C LEU A 211 -17.22 -15.88 -34.77
N GLU A 212 -16.87 -16.16 -33.51
CA GLU A 212 -17.79 -16.69 -32.53
C GLU A 212 -18.61 -15.53 -31.98
N GLU A 213 -19.91 -15.63 -32.22
CA GLU A 213 -20.97 -14.73 -31.77
C GLU A 213 -20.99 -14.69 -30.24
N PHE A 214 -20.24 -13.76 -29.65
CA PHE A 214 -20.24 -13.51 -28.21
C PHE A 214 -21.58 -12.90 -27.78
N CYS A 215 -22.44 -13.75 -27.23
CA CYS A 215 -23.70 -13.37 -26.61
C CYS A 215 -23.44 -12.73 -25.23
N TRP A 216 -23.29 -11.41 -25.21
CA TRP A 216 -23.29 -10.64 -23.97
C TRP A 216 -24.74 -10.36 -23.56
N GLY A 217 -25.31 -11.09 -22.60
CA GLY A 217 -26.62 -10.66 -22.09
C GLY A 217 -27.45 -11.49 -21.11
N GLU A 218 -27.05 -12.64 -20.56
CA GLU A 218 -28.01 -13.42 -19.73
C GLU A 218 -27.50 -13.98 -18.38
N GLU A 219 -26.23 -13.80 -17.99
CA GLU A 219 -25.72 -14.48 -16.78
C GLU A 219 -25.84 -13.67 -15.48
N TRP A 220 -26.11 -12.36 -15.54
CA TRP A 220 -26.04 -11.48 -14.35
C TRP A 220 -27.38 -11.30 -13.62
N GLU A 221 -28.50 -11.78 -14.17
CA GLU A 221 -29.83 -11.64 -13.53
C GLU A 221 -30.14 -12.74 -12.50
N ASN A 222 -29.39 -13.86 -12.49
CA ASN A 222 -29.74 -15.00 -11.63
C ASN A 222 -29.16 -14.92 -10.20
N ASP A 223 -28.11 -14.13 -9.96
CA ASP A 223 -27.46 -14.05 -8.64
C ASP A 223 -28.10 -13.01 -7.70
N LEU A 224 -29.07 -12.23 -8.18
CA LEU A 224 -29.73 -11.16 -7.40
C LEU A 224 -31.04 -11.59 -6.72
N LEU A 225 -31.50 -12.83 -6.92
CA LEU A 225 -32.77 -13.34 -6.39
C LEU A 225 -32.66 -14.20 -5.13
N ASP A 226 -31.45 -14.49 -4.64
CA ASP A 226 -31.23 -15.41 -3.50
C ASP A 226 -30.84 -14.72 -2.18
N MET A 227 -31.04 -13.40 -2.08
CA MET A 227 -30.89 -12.68 -0.81
C MET A 227 -32.19 -12.74 0.00
N ASP A 228 -32.18 -13.55 1.06
CA ASP A 228 -33.22 -13.54 2.09
C ASP A 228 -33.41 -12.11 2.66
N PRO A 229 -34.65 -11.59 2.76
CA PRO A 229 -34.88 -10.24 3.26
C PRO A 229 -34.45 -10.14 4.74
N PRO A 230 -33.78 -9.05 5.15
CA PRO A 230 -33.38 -8.86 6.54
C PRO A 230 -34.62 -8.76 7.44
N SER A 231 -34.62 -9.60 8.48
CA SER A 231 -35.65 -9.69 9.51
C SER A 231 -35.97 -8.32 10.13
N SER A 232 -37.25 -7.94 10.12
CA SER A 232 -37.75 -6.68 10.67
C SER A 232 -37.44 -6.50 12.18
N PRO A 233 -37.12 -5.28 12.65
CA PRO A 233 -36.82 -5.03 14.06
C PRO A 233 -38.06 -5.29 14.96
N ARG A 234 -37.89 -6.12 15.98
CA ARG A 234 -38.92 -6.36 17.00
C ARG A 234 -39.21 -5.07 17.79
N LYS A 235 -40.48 -4.66 17.80
CA LYS A 235 -40.99 -3.58 18.66
C LYS A 235 -40.71 -3.90 20.14
N ARG A 236 -39.97 -3.03 20.82
CA ARG A 236 -39.86 -3.06 22.30
C ARG A 236 -41.21 -2.70 22.89
N VAL A 237 -41.78 -3.62 23.66
CA VAL A 237 -42.95 -3.37 24.51
C VAL A 237 -42.51 -2.46 25.65
N GLN A 238 -43.04 -1.23 25.69
CA GLN A 238 -42.92 -0.36 26.85
C GLN A 238 -43.93 -0.84 27.91
N TYR A 239 -43.44 -1.27 29.06
CA TYR A 239 -44.27 -1.44 30.25
C TYR A 239 -44.60 -0.06 30.84
N ARG A 240 -45.89 0.18 31.07
CA ARG A 240 -46.40 1.27 31.91
C ARG A 240 -46.49 0.80 33.36
#